data_AF-A0A1S0THB1-F1
#
_entry.id   AF-A0A1S0THB1-F1
#
_cell.length_a   1.000
_cell.length_b   1.000
_cell.length_c   1.000
_cell.angle_alpha   90.00
_cell.angle_beta   90.00
_cell.angle_gamma   90.00
#
_symmetry.space_group_name_H-M   'P 1'
#
loop_
_entity.id
_entity.type
_entity.pdbx_description
1 polymer ?
#
loop_
_entity_poly.entity_id
_entity_poly.type
_entity_poly.pdbx_seq_one_letter_code
_entity_poly.pdbx_strand_id
1 'polypeptide(L)' 'MAWGKTYKIGCGIATKCNGGRKLMVVCHYRPAGNMRNKLIYEIGEPCRKNSDCHTEKCSVKYGLCKK' A
#
# COMPACT_ATOMS: atom_id res chain seq x y z
N MET A 1 2.46 -5.71 -0.98
CA MET A 1 2.83 -4.28 -0.98
C MET A 1 2.17 -3.51 -2.12
N ALA A 2 2.25 -3.99 -3.37
CA ALA A 2 1.73 -3.29 -4.55
C ALA A 2 0.20 -3.34 -4.78
N TRP A 3 -0.59 -3.75 -3.77
CA TRP A 3 -2.03 -3.88 -3.95
C TRP A 3 -2.68 -2.49 -4.05
N GLY A 4 -3.09 -2.06 -5.24
CA GLY A 4 -3.50 -0.67 -5.51
C GLY A 4 -4.71 -0.22 -4.70
N LYS A 5 -5.54 -1.16 -4.22
CA LYS A 5 -6.68 -0.84 -3.35
C LYS A 5 -6.30 -0.67 -1.87
N THR A 6 -5.10 -1.09 -1.46
CA THR A 6 -4.56 -0.91 -0.10
C THR A 6 -3.98 0.49 0.04
N TYR A 7 -4.41 1.22 1.07
CA TYR A 7 -3.98 2.62 1.28
C TYR A 7 -3.58 2.94 2.73
N LYS A 8 -3.67 1.96 3.64
CA LYS A 8 -3.18 2.07 5.01
C LYS A 8 -2.15 0.98 5.25
N ILE A 9 -1.05 1.37 5.90
CA ILE A 9 0.00 0.48 6.37
C ILE A 9 0.37 0.85 7.81
N GLY A 10 0.59 -0.15 8.65
CA GLY A 10 1.18 0.03 9.98
C GLY A 10 2.13 -1.11 10.25
N CYS A 11 3.32 -0.82 10.79
CA CYS A 11 4.36 -1.82 11.04
C CYS A 11 4.82 -1.79 12.49
N GLY A 12 5.11 -2.96 13.04
CA GLY A 12 5.72 -3.16 14.35
C GLY A 12 7.06 -3.87 14.21
N ILE A 13 7.99 -3.54 15.11
CA ILE A 13 9.35 -4.07 15.13
C ILE A 13 9.64 -4.66 16.51
N ALA A 14 10.13 -5.89 16.54
CA ALA A 14 10.59 -6.55 17.76
C ALA A 14 12.08 -6.91 17.62
N THR A 15 12.93 -6.23 18.40
CA THR A 15 14.40 -6.34 18.31
C THR A 15 15.01 -7.38 19.24
N LYS A 16 14.28 -7.83 20.26
CA LYS A 16 14.76 -8.76 21.29
C LYS A 16 14.23 -10.19 21.11
N CYS A 17 13.86 -10.59 19.89
CA CYS A 17 13.41 -11.95 19.64
C CYS A 17 14.59 -12.93 19.77
N ASN A 18 14.34 -14.14 20.29
CA ASN A 18 15.37 -15.18 20.48
C ASN A 18 16.63 -14.67 21.22
N GLY A 19 16.44 -14.00 22.37
CA GLY A 19 17.53 -13.46 23.17
C GLY A 19 18.30 -12.31 22.48
N GLY A 20 17.66 -11.58 21.56
CA GLY A 20 18.30 -10.48 20.81
C GLY A 20 19.04 -10.90 19.55
N ARG A 21 19.02 -12.19 19.18
CA ARG A 21 19.63 -12.70 17.94
C ARG A 21 18.72 -12.61 16.72
N LYS A 22 17.46 -12.20 16.91
CA LYS A 22 16.47 -12.10 15.83
C LYS A 22 15.72 -10.77 15.89
N LEU A 23 15.71 -10.09 14.75
CA LEU A 23 14.82 -8.97 14.45
C LEU A 23 13.56 -9.51 13.78
N MET A 24 12.38 -9.14 14.26
CA MET A 24 11.12 -9.40 13.57
C MET A 24 10.45 -8.08 13.20
N VAL A 25 9.99 -7.99 11.96
CA VAL A 25 9.21 -6.86 11.45
C VAL A 25 7.91 -7.41 10.91
N VAL A 26 6.78 -6.87 11.36
CA VAL A 26 5.44 -7.27 10.92
C VAL A 26 4.69 -6.03 10.47
N CYS A 27 4.11 -6.07 9.27
CA CYS A 27 3.29 -4.98 8.74
C CYS A 27 1.87 -5.46 8.46
N HIS A 28 0.90 -4.65 8.87
CA HIS A 28 -0.50 -4.80 8.51
C HIS A 28 -0.86 -3.83 7.38
N TYR A 29 -1.68 -4.32 6.47
CA TYR A 29 -2.13 -3.60 5.27
C TYR A 29 -3.65 -3.54 5.26
N ARG A 30 -4.25 -2.37 5.06
CA ARG A 30 -5.71 -2.20 5.00
C ARG A 30 -6.15 -1.33 3.81
N PRO A 31 -7.23 -1.71 3.10
CA PRO A 31 -7.84 -3.04 3.08
C PRO A 31 -6.84 -4.12 2.69
N ALA A 32 -7.13 -5.37 3.10
CA ALA A 32 -6.28 -6.51 2.77
C ALA A 32 -6.24 -6.73 1.26
N GLY A 33 -5.07 -7.11 0.76
CA GLY A 33 -4.84 -7.43 -0.64
C GLY A 33 -4.88 -8.93 -0.91
N ASN A 34 -4.26 -9.33 -2.02
CA ASN A 34 -4.04 -10.73 -2.41
C ASN A 34 -5.34 -11.56 -2.52
N MET A 35 -6.43 -10.91 -2.91
CA MET A 35 -7.69 -11.59 -3.22
C MET A 35 -7.54 -12.34 -4.54
N ARG A 36 -7.87 -13.65 -4.56
CA ARG A 36 -7.86 -14.45 -5.79
C ARG A 36 -8.78 -13.84 -6.84
N ASN A 37 -8.39 -13.96 -8.11
CA ASN A 37 -9.14 -13.46 -9.27
C ASN A 37 -9.44 -11.95 -9.23
N LYS A 38 -8.60 -11.17 -8.55
CA LYS A 38 -8.64 -9.70 -8.57
C LYS A 38 -7.31 -9.17 -9.10
N LEU A 39 -7.38 -8.08 -9.86
CA LEU A 39 -6.19 -7.36 -10.30
C LEU A 39 -5.44 -6.79 -9.09
N ILE A 40 -4.11 -6.89 -9.11
CA ILE A 40 -3.24 -6.31 -8.07
C ILE A 40 -3.40 -4.79 -8.05
N TYR A 41 -3.45 -4.17 -9.23
CA TYR A 41 -3.78 -2.77 -9.48
C TYR A 41 -4.44 -2.66 -10.86
N GLU A 42 -5.15 -1.57 -11.12
CA GLU A 42 -5.80 -1.33 -12.40
C GLU A 42 -4.77 -0.94 -13.47
N ILE A 43 -4.85 -1.53 -14.66
CA ILE A 43 -3.93 -1.22 -15.76
C ILE A 43 -4.34 0.14 -16.33
N GLY A 44 -3.38 1.07 -16.43
CA GLY A 44 -3.62 2.41 -16.96
C GLY A 44 -2.45 3.35 -16.71
N GLU A 45 -2.65 4.62 -17.06
CA GLU A 45 -1.69 5.69 -16.83
C GLU A 45 -1.73 6.18 -15.37
N PRO A 46 -0.58 6.58 -14.78
CA PRO A 46 -0.57 7.26 -13.49
C PRO A 46 -1.35 8.58 -13.53
N CYS A 47 -1.92 9.00 -12.39
CA CYS A 47 -2.71 10.24 -12.33
C CYS A 47 -1.82 11.47 -12.60
N ARG A 48 -2.32 12.40 -13.41
CA ARG A 48 -1.68 13.70 -13.73
C ARG A 48 -2.46 14.88 -13.18
N LYS A 49 -3.75 14.70 -12.90
CA LYS A 49 -4.64 15.67 -12.26
C LYS A 49 -5.64 14.98 -11.33
N ASN A 50 -6.28 15.76 -10.48
CA ASN A 50 -7.22 15.26 -9.47
C ASN A 50 -8.37 14.43 -10.05
N SER A 51 -8.90 14.81 -11.21
CA SER A 51 -10.00 14.11 -11.87
C SER A 51 -9.63 12.77 -12.48
N ASP A 52 -8.34 12.44 -12.58
CA ASP A 52 -7.91 11.10 -13.03
C ASP A 52 -8.10 10.04 -11.92
N CYS A 53 -8.30 10.46 -10.68
CA CYS A 53 -8.50 9.59 -9.53
C CYS A 53 -9.97 9.54 -9.12
N HIS A 54 -10.48 8.33 -8.84
CA HIS A 54 -11.79 8.16 -8.20
C HIS A 54 -11.93 8.83 -6.83
N THR A 55 -10.81 9.22 -6.21
CA THR A 55 -10.76 9.93 -4.92
C THR A 55 -10.67 11.45 -5.08
N GLU A 56 -10.65 11.95 -6.32
CA GLU A 56 -10.50 13.37 -6.66
C GLU A 56 -9.22 14.03 -6.13
N LYS A 57 -8.25 13.22 -5.70
CA LYS A 57 -7.00 13.71 -5.11
C LYS A 57 -5.83 12.95 -5.69
N CYS A 58 -5.07 13.61 -6.55
CA CYS A 58 -3.87 13.06 -7.16
C CYS A 58 -2.62 13.65 -6.50
N SER A 59 -1.63 12.79 -6.26
CA SER A 59 -0.26 13.18 -5.97
C SER A 59 0.56 13.19 -7.26
N VAL A 60 0.49 14.28 -8.03
CA VAL A 60 1.09 14.39 -9.37
C VAL A 60 2.57 14.00 -9.40
N LYS A 61 3.34 14.39 -8.38
CA LYS A 61 4.76 14.03 -8.24
C LYS A 61 5.03 12.52 -8.29
N TYR A 62 4.11 11.72 -7.75
CA TYR A 62 4.27 10.26 -7.60
C TYR A 62 3.34 9.47 -8.53
N GLY A 63 2.40 10.13 -9.21
CA GLY A 63 1.37 9.45 -10.02
C GLY A 63 0.40 8.60 -9.20
N LEU A 64 0.21 8.90 -7.90
CA LEU A 64 -0.60 8.11 -6.96
C LEU A 64 -1.86 8.84 -6.53
N CYS A 65 -2.99 8.12 -6.47
CA CYS A 65 -4.23 8.62 -5.90
C CYS A 65 -4.21 8.58 -4.36
N LYS A 66 -4.61 9.68 -3.72
CA LYS A 66 -4.67 9.81 -2.25
C LYS A 66 -6.04 9.33 -1.74
N LYS A 67 -6.05 8.57 -0.66
CA LYS A 67 -7.24 8.11 0.08
C LYS A 67 -7.20 8.52 1.54
#